data_AF-A0AAN5C7R2-F1
#
_entry.id   AF-A0AAN5C7R2-F1
#
_cell.length_a   1.000
_cell.length_b   1.000
_cell.length_c   1.000
_cell.angle_alpha   90.00
_cell.angle_beta   90.00
_cell.angle_gamma   90.00
#
_symmetry.space_group_name_H-M   'P 1'
#
loop_
_entity.id
_entity.type
_entity.pdbx_description
1 polymer ?
#
loop_
_entity_poly.entity_id
_entity_poly.type
_entity_poly.pdbx_seq_one_letter_code
_entity_poly.pdbx_strand_id
1 'polypeptide(L)'
;MMVRADLEVGGESLKLCCGAEVDALRRGKIPVEFKTVWEGKDGGFFRNMSTVLQSELVGVKTIVTGIKKGDIGKGEVVVHKVVEKQVEDIKSNGNIGKTAPQCYSFLFTVLTELKRFLEYSECCEMSFNPYRGVVEFKRISKQVAERNGNGVTREFLARFHL
;
A
#
# COMPACT_ATOMS: atom_id res chain seq x y z
N MET A 1 4.34 -4.35 11.26
CA MET A 1 3.48 -3.51 12.13
C MET A 1 2.02 -3.73 11.76
N MET A 2 1.11 -3.76 12.72
CA MET A 2 -0.33 -3.72 12.44
C MET A 2 -0.81 -2.27 12.52
N VAL A 3 -1.47 -1.80 11.47
CA VAL A 3 -1.99 -0.43 11.36
C VAL A 3 -3.50 -0.49 11.28
N ARG A 4 -4.16 0.30 12.12
CA ARG A 4 -5.58 0.58 11.97
C ARG A 4 -5.71 1.90 11.21
N ALA A 5 -6.36 1.85 10.07
CA ALA A 5 -6.61 3.01 9.22
C ALA A 5 -8.12 3.18 9.03
N ASP A 6 -8.56 4.43 8.94
CA ASP A 6 -9.94 4.77 8.59
C ASP A 6 -9.90 5.45 7.22
N LEU A 7 -10.61 4.87 6.25
CA LEU A 7 -10.76 5.41 4.91
C LEU A 7 -12.12 6.10 4.82
N GLU A 8 -12.11 7.43 4.73
CA GLU A 8 -13.33 8.24 4.74
C GLU A 8 -13.59 8.88 3.38
N VAL A 9 -14.77 8.65 2.82
CA VAL A 9 -15.20 9.22 1.54
C VAL A 9 -16.68 9.57 1.64
N GLY A 10 -17.04 10.82 1.32
CA GLY A 10 -18.45 11.23 1.23
C GLY A 10 -19.26 11.13 2.53
N GLY A 11 -18.60 11.15 3.70
CA GLY A 11 -19.24 10.99 5.01
C GLY A 11 -19.40 9.54 5.48
N GLU A 12 -19.04 8.56 4.65
CA GLU A 12 -18.94 7.16 5.04
C GLU A 12 -17.48 6.81 5.43
N SER A 13 -17.32 5.83 6.32
CA SER A 13 -16.00 5.36 6.75
C SER A 13 -15.88 3.84 6.64
N LEU A 14 -14.75 3.37 6.12
CA LEU A 14 -14.31 1.98 6.18
C LEU A 14 -13.13 1.85 7.12
N LYS A 15 -13.27 0.96 8.11
CA LYS A 15 -12.19 0.64 9.06
C LYS A 15 -11.35 -0.49 8.50
N LEU A 16 -10.05 -0.24 8.36
CA LEU A 16 -9.08 -1.19 7.81
C LEU A 16 -8.08 -1.59 8.88
N CYS A 17 -7.71 -2.88 8.87
CA CYS A 17 -6.63 -3.41 9.68
C CYS A 17 -5.58 -3.99 8.73
N CYS A 18 -4.46 -3.30 8.58
CA CYS A 18 -3.43 -3.61 7.60
C CYS A 18 -2.17 -4.14 8.30
N GLY A 19 -1.68 -5.29 7.84
CA GLY A 19 -0.30 -5.69 8.11
C GLY A 19 0.63 -4.92 7.17
N ALA A 20 1.60 -4.20 7.72
CA ALA A 20 2.54 -3.39 6.95
C ALA A 20 3.99 -3.63 7.39
N GLU A 21 4.89 -3.68 6.41
CA GLU A 21 6.32 -3.64 6.63
C GLU A 21 6.76 -2.20 6.90
N VAL A 22 7.80 -2.04 7.71
CA VAL A 22 8.36 -0.73 8.11
C VAL A 22 9.87 -0.88 8.10
N ASP A 23 10.53 -0.15 7.20
CA ASP A 23 11.97 -0.26 7.00
C ASP A 23 12.78 0.05 8.28
N ALA A 24 12.40 1.11 8.99
CA ALA A 24 13.08 1.54 10.21
C ALA A 24 12.22 2.36 11.17
N LEU A 25 12.71 2.46 12.41
CA LEU A 25 12.15 3.33 13.44
C LEU A 25 13.19 4.39 13.84
N ARG A 26 12.81 5.66 13.77
CA ARG A 26 13.58 6.78 14.36
C ARG A 26 13.34 6.84 15.88
N ARG A 27 14.12 7.68 16.59
CA ARG A 27 13.87 8.04 17.99
C ARG A 27 12.38 8.33 18.21
N GLY A 28 11.82 7.77 19.29
CA GLY A 28 10.38 7.87 19.58
C GLY A 28 9.50 6.86 18.83
N LYS A 29 10.09 5.81 18.21
CA LYS A 29 9.37 4.78 17.45
C LYS A 29 8.57 5.35 16.27
N ILE A 30 9.06 6.43 15.68
CA ILE A 30 8.45 7.05 14.50
C ILE A 30 8.89 6.25 13.28
N PRO A 31 7.96 5.69 12.48
CA PRO A 31 8.31 4.87 11.33
C PRO A 31 8.85 5.73 10.19
N VAL A 32 9.82 5.19 9.46
CA VAL A 32 10.50 5.83 8.33
C VAL A 32 10.60 4.84 7.19
N GLU A 33 10.35 5.31 5.96
CA GLU A 33 10.50 4.54 4.73
C GLU A 33 11.84 4.85 4.07
N PHE A 34 12.52 3.82 3.57
CA PHE A 34 13.79 3.91 2.84
C PHE A 34 13.59 3.64 1.36
N LYS A 35 14.02 4.58 0.51
CA LYS A 35 13.98 4.43 -0.94
C LYS A 35 15.36 4.72 -1.54
N THR A 36 15.61 4.26 -2.77
CA THR A 36 16.83 4.62 -3.52
C THR A 36 16.55 5.06 -4.95
N VAL A 37 17.15 6.16 -5.41
CA VAL A 37 16.98 6.69 -6.78
C VAL A 37 18.34 6.86 -7.45
N TRP A 38 18.40 6.70 -8.77
CA TRP A 38 19.62 7.01 -9.52
C TRP A 38 19.83 8.52 -9.61
N GLU A 39 21.08 8.97 -9.60
CA GLU A 39 21.44 10.37 -9.83
C GLU A 39 20.83 10.86 -11.16
N GLY A 40 20.26 12.08 -11.13
CA GLY A 40 19.53 12.64 -12.28
C GLY A 40 18.17 12.00 -12.57
N LYS A 41 17.71 11.01 -11.78
CA LYS A 41 16.37 10.42 -11.89
C LYS A 41 15.52 10.76 -10.66
N ASP A 42 14.43 11.44 -10.91
CA ASP A 42 13.44 11.86 -9.92
C ASP A 42 12.33 10.82 -9.70
N GLY A 43 12.68 9.53 -9.72
CA GLY A 43 11.78 8.41 -9.40
C GLY A 43 10.59 8.19 -10.36
N GLY A 44 10.14 9.21 -11.08
CA GLY A 44 8.94 9.24 -11.90
C GLY A 44 7.65 9.45 -11.08
N PHE A 45 6.61 9.94 -11.74
CA PHE A 45 5.28 10.18 -11.15
C PHE A 45 4.72 8.93 -10.43
N PHE A 46 4.69 7.78 -11.10
CA PHE A 46 4.09 6.56 -10.54
C PHE A 46 4.79 6.05 -9.28
N ARG A 47 6.12 6.18 -9.22
CA ARG A 47 6.89 5.77 -8.05
C ARG A 47 6.62 6.68 -6.86
N ASN A 48 6.57 7.99 -7.10
CA ASN A 48 6.26 8.96 -6.06
C ASN A 48 4.82 8.78 -5.58
N MET A 49 3.86 8.55 -6.49
CA MET A 49 2.48 8.21 -6.16
C MET A 49 2.39 6.96 -5.29
N SER A 50 3.00 5.85 -5.72
CA SER A 50 2.99 4.60 -4.96
C SER A 50 3.61 4.77 -3.57
N THR A 51 4.69 5.55 -3.46
CA THR A 51 5.34 5.83 -2.18
C THR A 51 4.43 6.64 -1.27
N VAL A 52 3.75 7.67 -1.78
CA VAL A 52 2.78 8.47 -1.02
C VAL A 52 1.63 7.59 -0.53
N LEU A 53 0.99 6.83 -1.43
CA LEU A 53 -0.16 6.00 -1.08
C LEU A 53 0.19 4.94 -0.02
N GLN A 54 1.34 4.28 -0.15
CA GLN A 54 1.86 3.32 0.84
C GLN A 54 2.10 4.02 2.18
N SER A 55 2.79 5.16 2.17
CA SER A 55 3.19 5.85 3.40
C SER A 55 1.99 6.37 4.18
N GLU A 56 1.00 6.95 3.49
CA GLU A 56 -0.23 7.46 4.11
C GLU A 56 -1.08 6.33 4.72
N LEU A 57 -1.21 5.18 4.05
CA LEU A 57 -1.94 4.02 4.59
C LEU A 57 -1.29 3.43 5.85
N VAL A 58 0.04 3.47 5.93
CA VAL A 58 0.82 2.90 7.05
C VAL A 58 1.07 3.94 8.15
N GLY A 59 0.83 5.22 7.89
CA GLY A 59 1.11 6.32 8.82
C GLY A 59 2.59 6.74 8.87
N VAL A 60 3.36 6.43 7.82
CA VAL A 60 4.73 6.92 7.65
C VAL A 60 4.68 8.35 7.15
N LYS A 61 5.41 9.26 7.80
CA LYS A 61 5.46 10.69 7.42
C LYS A 61 6.76 11.08 6.73
N THR A 62 7.81 10.29 6.90
CA THR A 62 9.17 10.64 6.48
C THR A 62 9.74 9.56 5.59
N ILE A 63 10.30 9.98 4.47
CA ILE A 63 10.98 9.11 3.50
C ILE A 63 12.44 9.54 3.40
N VAL A 64 13.35 8.60 3.63
CA VAL A 64 14.79 8.79 3.43
C VAL A 64 15.18 8.16 2.11
N THR A 65 15.67 8.98 1.20
CA THR A 65 16.06 8.57 -0.16
C THR A 65 17.58 8.60 -0.33
N GLY A 66 18.17 7.44 -0.59
CA GLY A 66 19.56 7.34 -1.04
C GLY A 66 19.68 7.62 -2.54
N ILE A 67 20.51 8.57 -2.94
CA ILE A 67 20.83 8.88 -4.33
C ILE A 67 22.10 8.10 -4.70
N LYS A 68 21.93 7.18 -5.64
CA LYS A 68 22.96 6.26 -6.11
C LYS A 68 23.49 6.65 -7.49
N LYS A 69 24.78 6.47 -7.69
CA LYS A 69 25.47 6.70 -8.98
C LYS A 69 26.46 5.58 -9.27
N GLY A 70 26.94 5.55 -10.50
CA GLY A 70 27.89 4.55 -11.01
C GLY A 70 27.23 3.54 -11.96
N ASP A 71 27.91 2.42 -12.19
CA ASP A 71 27.55 1.43 -13.20
C ASP A 71 27.19 0.08 -12.55
N ILE A 72 25.90 -0.25 -12.59
CA ILE A 72 25.41 -1.52 -12.05
C ILE A 72 25.93 -2.73 -12.83
N GLY A 73 26.19 -2.59 -14.13
CA GLY A 73 26.71 -3.66 -14.97
C GLY A 73 28.15 -4.03 -14.63
N LYS A 74 28.88 -3.12 -13.97
CA LYS A 74 30.24 -3.33 -13.47
C LYS A 74 30.31 -3.56 -11.96
N GLY A 75 29.17 -3.55 -11.26
CA GLY A 75 29.12 -3.67 -9.81
C GLY A 75 29.60 -2.43 -9.05
N GLU A 76 29.76 -1.29 -9.72
CA GLU A 76 30.27 -0.04 -9.14
C GLU A 76 29.10 0.89 -8.82
N VAL A 77 28.34 0.59 -7.75
CA VAL A 77 27.21 1.43 -7.34
C VAL A 77 27.45 1.98 -5.94
N VAL A 78 27.41 3.30 -5.81
CA VAL A 78 27.60 3.98 -4.53
C VAL A 78 26.44 4.92 -4.24
N VAL A 79 25.97 4.90 -2.99
CA VAL A 79 25.08 5.95 -2.46
C VAL A 79 25.96 7.11 -2.05
N HIS A 80 25.89 8.22 -2.78
CA HIS A 80 26.77 9.37 -2.55
C HIS A 80 26.03 10.54 -1.88
N LYS A 81 24.71 10.50 -1.80
CA LYS A 81 23.88 11.51 -1.14
C LYS A 81 22.66 10.85 -0.52
N VAL A 82 22.23 11.36 0.63
CA VAL A 82 20.99 10.97 1.30
C VAL A 82 20.14 12.21 1.47
N VAL A 83 18.85 12.10 1.17
CA VAL A 83 17.87 13.20 1.29
C VAL A 83 16.69 12.69 2.09
N GLU A 84 16.30 13.45 3.11
CA GLU A 84 15.07 13.23 3.87
C GLU A 84 13.97 14.14 3.31
N LYS A 85 12.77 13.60 3.10
CA LYS A 85 11.59 14.35 2.65
C LYS A 85 10.38 13.96 3.50
N GLN A 86 9.49 14.91 3.74
CA GLN A 86 8.17 14.55 4.27
C GLN A 86 7.28 14.05 3.13
N VAL A 87 6.36 13.13 3.45
CA VAL A 87 5.36 12.63 2.50
C VAL A 87 4.52 13.79 1.95
N GLU A 88 4.18 14.76 2.80
CA GLU A 88 3.42 15.95 2.41
C GLU A 88 4.18 16.82 1.38
N ASP A 89 5.50 16.89 1.47
CA ASP A 89 6.33 17.62 0.50
C ASP A 89 6.28 16.94 -0.89
N ILE A 90 6.16 15.62 -0.93
CA ILE A 90 6.01 14.86 -2.18
C ILE A 90 4.60 15.03 -2.73
N LYS A 91 3.59 15.01 -1.85
CA LYS A 91 2.17 15.17 -2.20
C LYS A 91 1.83 16.57 -2.70
N SER A 92 2.48 17.61 -2.16
CA SER A 92 2.30 19.00 -2.60
C SER A 92 2.76 19.26 -4.04
N ASN A 93 3.47 18.31 -4.66
CA ASN A 93 3.63 18.28 -6.11
C ASN A 93 2.25 18.13 -6.78
N GLY A 94 1.81 19.18 -7.49
CA GLY A 94 0.40 19.40 -7.85
C GLY A 94 -0.31 18.26 -8.56
N ASN A 95 0.39 17.39 -9.30
CA ASN A 95 -0.26 16.21 -9.91
C ASN A 95 -0.52 15.09 -8.90
N ILE A 96 0.37 14.88 -7.93
CA ILE A 96 0.19 13.85 -6.91
C ILE A 96 -0.93 14.24 -5.96
N GLY A 97 -0.94 15.48 -5.47
CA GLY A 97 -1.99 15.98 -4.58
C GLY A 97 -3.39 15.93 -5.19
N LYS A 98 -3.51 16.07 -6.52
CA LYS A 98 -4.79 15.93 -7.25
C LYS A 98 -5.22 14.47 -7.46
N THR A 99 -4.27 13.58 -7.73
CA THR A 99 -4.58 12.18 -8.07
C THR A 99 -4.69 11.27 -6.85
N ALA A 100 -3.94 11.52 -5.76
CA ALA A 100 -4.01 10.68 -4.56
C ALA A 100 -5.43 10.55 -3.97
N PRO A 101 -6.23 11.63 -3.84
CA PRO A 101 -7.63 11.52 -3.42
C PRO A 101 -8.47 10.63 -4.34
N GLN A 102 -8.23 10.66 -5.66
CA GLN A 102 -8.95 9.81 -6.62
C GLN A 102 -8.60 8.32 -6.40
N CYS A 103 -7.34 8.02 -6.10
CA CYS A 103 -6.92 6.66 -5.74
C CYS A 103 -7.61 6.17 -4.47
N TYR A 104 -7.74 7.03 -3.44
CA TYR A 104 -8.45 6.67 -2.21
C TYR A 104 -9.94 6.50 -2.42
N SER A 105 -10.58 7.35 -3.23
CA SER A 105 -11.98 7.17 -3.60
C SER A 105 -12.20 5.86 -4.38
N PHE A 106 -11.30 5.52 -5.30
CA PHE A 106 -11.38 4.24 -6.01
C PHE A 106 -11.21 3.05 -5.06
N LEU A 107 -10.20 3.09 -4.18
CA LEU A 107 -9.99 2.06 -3.16
C LEU A 107 -11.22 1.91 -2.26
N PHE A 108 -11.82 3.02 -1.82
CA PHE A 108 -13.02 3.01 -1.00
C PHE A 108 -14.18 2.30 -1.72
N THR A 109 -14.44 2.65 -2.98
CA THR A 109 -15.47 2.01 -3.80
C THR A 109 -15.23 0.51 -3.93
N VAL A 110 -14.00 0.10 -4.26
CA VAL A 110 -13.64 -1.32 -4.40
C VAL A 110 -13.86 -2.09 -3.10
N LEU A 111 -13.43 -1.54 -1.96
CA LEU A 111 -13.59 -2.20 -0.67
C LEU A 111 -15.04 -2.24 -0.19
N THR A 112 -15.85 -1.22 -0.50
CA THR A 112 -17.28 -1.21 -0.22
C THR A 112 -18.01 -2.28 -1.03
N GLU A 113 -17.71 -2.39 -2.33
CA GLU A 113 -18.29 -3.43 -3.18
C GLU A 113 -17.83 -4.83 -2.78
N LEU A 114 -16.56 -5.00 -2.41
CA LEU A 114 -16.05 -6.25 -1.85
C LEU A 114 -16.80 -6.64 -0.57
N LYS A 115 -17.02 -5.68 0.34
CA LYS A 115 -17.77 -5.92 1.58
C LYS A 115 -19.20 -6.38 1.27
N ARG A 116 -19.91 -5.70 0.37
CA ARG A 116 -21.26 -6.09 -0.08
C ARG A 116 -21.27 -7.47 -0.73
N PHE A 117 -20.27 -7.80 -1.55
CA PHE A 117 -20.16 -9.10 -2.20
C PHE A 117 -20.01 -10.24 -1.18
N LEU A 118 -19.26 -10.00 -0.11
CA LEU A 118 -19.01 -10.97 0.97
C LEU A 118 -20.20 -11.15 1.93
N GLU A 119 -21.21 -10.27 1.92
CA GLU A 119 -22.47 -10.50 2.65
C GLU A 119 -23.23 -11.72 2.14
N TYR A 120 -23.02 -12.08 0.87
CA TYR A 120 -23.71 -13.19 0.20
C TYR A 120 -22.79 -14.36 -0.16
N SER A 121 -21.48 -14.24 0.08
CA SER A 121 -20.47 -15.20 -0.36
C SER A 121 -19.43 -15.43 0.73
N GLU A 122 -19.15 -16.69 1.07
CA GLU A 122 -18.15 -17.01 2.12
C GLU A 122 -16.72 -16.63 1.73
N CYS A 123 -16.38 -16.76 0.44
CA CYS A 123 -15.05 -16.48 -0.09
C CYS A 123 -15.14 -15.83 -1.47
N CYS A 124 -14.16 -14.99 -1.78
CA CYS A 124 -14.03 -14.38 -3.09
C CYS A 124 -12.58 -14.37 -3.58
N GLU A 125 -12.41 -14.37 -4.89
CA GLU A 125 -11.18 -14.00 -5.57
C GLU A 125 -11.41 -12.62 -6.21
N MET A 126 -10.52 -11.67 -5.93
CA MET A 126 -10.54 -10.33 -6.52
C MET A 126 -9.41 -10.22 -7.54
N SER A 127 -9.72 -9.74 -8.75
CA SER A 127 -8.73 -9.48 -9.78
C SER A 127 -8.95 -8.10 -10.42
N PHE A 128 -7.89 -7.53 -10.99
CA PHE A 128 -7.96 -6.29 -11.75
C PHE A 128 -7.47 -6.53 -13.17
N ASN A 129 -8.31 -6.20 -14.15
CA ASN A 129 -7.96 -6.24 -15.56
C ASN A 129 -7.56 -4.82 -16.03
N PRO A 130 -6.26 -4.54 -16.21
CA PRO A 130 -5.79 -3.19 -16.54
C PRO A 130 -6.18 -2.75 -17.96
N TYR A 131 -6.38 -3.69 -18.89
CA TYR A 131 -6.78 -3.37 -20.26
C TYR A 131 -8.23 -2.92 -20.36
N ARG A 132 -9.07 -3.43 -19.48
CA ARG A 132 -10.51 -3.10 -19.42
C ARG A 132 -10.83 -2.07 -18.34
N GLY A 133 -9.92 -1.83 -17.40
CA GLY A 133 -10.17 -1.01 -16.22
C GLY A 133 -11.23 -1.60 -15.28
N VAL A 134 -11.36 -2.93 -15.26
CA VAL A 134 -12.42 -3.63 -14.51
C VAL A 134 -11.83 -4.35 -13.31
N VAL A 135 -12.48 -4.20 -12.16
CA VAL A 135 -12.26 -5.04 -10.97
C VAL A 135 -13.31 -6.14 -10.99
N GLU A 136 -12.89 -7.39 -10.94
CA GLU A 136 -13.78 -8.55 -10.97
C GLU A 136 -13.76 -9.25 -9.61
N PHE A 137 -14.94 -9.53 -9.07
CA PHE A 137 -15.13 -10.36 -7.89
C PHE A 137 -15.74 -11.69 -8.29
N LYS A 138 -15.02 -12.78 -8.03
CA LYS A 138 -15.46 -14.13 -8.33
C LYS A 138 -15.73 -14.89 -7.05
N ARG A 139 -16.92 -15.49 -6.93
CA ARG A 139 -17.21 -16.40 -5.81
C ARG A 139 -16.34 -17.65 -5.96
N ILE A 140 -15.68 -18.03 -4.86
CA ILE A 140 -14.94 -19.29 -4.75
C ILE A 140 -15.42 -20.05 -3.51
N SER A 141 -15.18 -21.36 -3.46
CA SER A 141 -15.48 -22.13 -2.24
C SER A 141 -14.35 -21.98 -1.21
N LYS A 142 -14.69 -22.18 0.07
CA LYS A 142 -13.70 -22.22 1.16
C LYS A 142 -12.59 -23.24 0.91
N GLN A 143 -12.92 -24.41 0.38
CA GLN A 143 -11.94 -25.45 0.03
C GLN A 143 -10.92 -24.97 -1.01
N VAL A 144 -11.35 -24.17 -1.99
CA VAL A 144 -10.45 -23.57 -3.00
C VAL A 144 -9.55 -22.53 -2.34
N ALA A 145 -10.10 -21.66 -1.49
CA ALA A 145 -9.31 -20.66 -0.76
C ALA A 145 -8.24 -21.29 0.15
N GLU A 146 -8.61 -22.35 0.90
CA GLU A 146 -7.71 -23.08 1.79
C GLU A 146 -6.60 -23.82 1.04
N ARG A 147 -6.92 -24.48 -0.08
CA ARG A 147 -5.92 -25.14 -0.94
C ARG A 147 -4.87 -24.17 -1.48
N ASN A 148 -5.23 -22.90 -1.64
CA ASN A 148 -4.34 -21.84 -2.10
C ASN A 148 -3.61 -21.12 -0.95
N GLY A 149 -3.72 -21.60 0.29
CA GLY A 149 -3.08 -20.98 1.45
C GLY A 149 -3.73 -19.68 1.93
N ASN A 150 -4.91 -19.33 1.43
CA ASN A 150 -5.64 -18.09 1.74
C ASN A 150 -6.75 -18.29 2.78
N GLY A 151 -6.73 -19.41 3.50
CA GLY A 151 -7.65 -19.70 4.58
C GLY A 151 -7.24 -19.05 5.90
N VAL A 152 -8.19 -18.88 6.81
CA VAL A 152 -7.90 -18.51 8.19
C VAL A 152 -7.23 -19.70 8.89
N THR A 153 -6.12 -19.47 9.58
CA THR A 153 -5.39 -20.55 10.26
C THR A 153 -6.20 -21.14 11.41
N ARG A 154 -5.97 -22.43 11.73
CA ARG A 154 -6.68 -23.12 12.81
C ARG A 154 -6.44 -22.45 14.16
N GLU A 155 -5.23 -21.96 14.38
CA GLU A 155 -4.82 -21.25 15.58
C GLU A 155 -5.60 -19.95 15.76
N PHE A 156 -5.84 -19.22 14.67
CA PHE A 156 -6.63 -18.00 14.70
C PHE A 156 -8.10 -18.31 15.02
N LEU A 157 -8.70 -19.29 14.35
CA LEU A 157 -10.08 -19.72 14.63
C LEU A 157 -10.25 -20.15 16.09
N ALA A 158 -9.34 -20.99 16.59
CA ALA A 158 -9.36 -21.46 17.98
C ALA A 158 -9.22 -20.31 18.99
N ARG A 159 -8.37 -19.31 18.68
CA ARG A 159 -8.12 -18.16 19.57
C ARG A 159 -9.31 -17.22 19.70
N PHE A 160 -10.10 -17.09 18.63
CA PHE A 160 -11.22 -16.14 18.54
C PHE A 160 -12.60 -16.79 18.58
N HIS A 161 -12.68 -18.11 18.76
CA HIS A 161 -13.93 -18.89 18.81
C HIS A 161 -14.80 -18.69 17.56
N LEU A 162 -14.15 -18.68 16.38
CA LEU A 162 -14.77 -18.55 15.06
C LEU A 162 -14.88 -19.90 14.35
#